data_AF-T1AK85-F1
#
_entry.id   AF-T1AK85-F1
#
_cell.length_a   1.000
_cell.length_b   1.000
_cell.length_c   1.000
_cell.angle_alpha   90.00
_cell.angle_beta   90.00
_cell.angle_gamma   90.00
#
_symmetry.space_group_name_H-M   'P 1'
#
loop_
_entity.id
_entity.type
_entity.pdbx_description
1 polymer ?
#
loop_
_entity_poly.entity_id
_entity_poly.type
_entity_poly.pdbx_seq_one_letter_code
_entity_poly.pdbx_strand_id
1 'polypeptide(L)'
;MDKGRYLALVIGDKYSKGEWIPLGFYAMNETMKAGFKLKSTIVKNFDITKGKQSQQELWRYRALLGGFYVFKHEYIFLFER
;
A
#
# COMPACT_ATOMS: atom_id res chain seq x y z
N MET A 1 -26.19 -3.45 3.69
CA MET A 1 -25.36 -4.34 2.85
C MET A 1 -25.65 -5.77 3.30
N ASP A 2 -25.84 -6.68 2.35
CA ASP A 2 -26.20 -8.09 2.65
C ASP A 2 -25.01 -8.86 3.23
N LYS A 3 -25.29 -9.94 3.98
CA LYS A 3 -24.28 -10.86 4.52
C LYS A 3 -23.49 -11.52 3.38
N GLY A 4 -22.17 -11.69 3.58
CA GLY A 4 -21.28 -12.39 2.64
C GLY A 4 -20.74 -11.50 1.50
N ARG A 5 -20.85 -10.17 1.62
CA ARG A 5 -20.26 -9.24 0.65
C ARG A 5 -18.80 -8.97 0.95
N TYR A 6 -18.01 -8.81 -0.10
CA TYR A 6 -16.59 -8.51 -0.02
C TYR A 6 -16.30 -7.04 -0.30
N LEU A 7 -15.27 -6.51 0.39
CA LEU A 7 -14.68 -5.20 0.16
C LEU A 7 -13.19 -5.38 -0.12
N ALA A 8 -12.68 -4.78 -1.19
CA ALA A 8 -11.26 -4.72 -1.49
C ALA A 8 -10.76 -3.29 -1.31
N LEU A 9 -9.79 -3.11 -0.40
CA LEU A 9 -9.09 -1.84 -0.18
C LEU A 9 -7.70 -1.93 -0.80
N VAL A 10 -7.49 -1.22 -1.91
CA VAL A 10 -6.17 -1.10 -2.57
C VAL A 10 -5.54 0.21 -2.15
N ILE A 11 -4.39 0.15 -1.47
CA ILE A 11 -3.75 1.33 -0.88
C ILE A 11 -2.24 1.15 -0.73
N GLY A 12 -1.48 2.20 -1.03
CA GLY A 12 -0.07 2.32 -0.73
C GLY A 12 0.18 3.19 0.50
N ASP A 13 1.32 3.00 1.14
CA ASP A 13 1.78 3.91 2.19
C ASP A 13 2.31 5.22 1.60
N LYS A 14 2.38 6.26 2.43
CA LYS A 14 2.81 7.59 2.01
C LYS A 14 4.13 7.93 2.68
N TYR A 15 5.08 8.44 1.89
CA TYR A 15 6.27 9.08 2.45
C TYR A 15 6.10 10.59 2.34
N SER A 16 6.31 11.29 3.45
CA SER A 16 6.14 12.74 3.51
C SER A 16 7.02 13.32 4.60
N LYS A 17 7.71 14.43 4.30
CA LYS A 17 8.54 15.16 5.27
C LYS A 17 9.57 14.30 6.02
N GLY A 18 10.13 13.29 5.37
CA GLY A 18 11.13 12.41 6.01
C GLY A 18 10.55 11.17 6.68
N GLU A 19 9.21 11.04 6.76
CA GLU A 19 8.54 10.01 7.55
C GLU A 19 7.72 9.05 6.70
N TRP A 20 7.69 7.79 7.13
CA TRP A 20 6.80 6.76 6.59
C TRP A 20 5.45 6.82 7.30
N ILE A 21 4.40 7.08 6.54
CA ILE A 21 3.01 7.12 7.03
C ILE A 21 2.33 5.81 6.60
N PRO A 22 2.05 4.88 7.54
CA PRO A 22 1.52 3.55 7.26
C PRO A 22 0.00 3.58 6.97
N LEU A 23 -0.39 4.32 5.94
CA LEU A 23 -1.79 4.52 5.54
C LEU A 23 -2.52 3.21 5.29
N GLY A 24 -1.84 2.18 4.75
CA GLY A 24 -2.46 0.89 4.54
C GLY A 24 -3.00 0.28 5.83
N PHE A 25 -2.21 0.33 6.90
CA PHE A 25 -2.59 -0.22 8.19
C PHE A 25 -3.64 0.64 8.90
N TYR A 26 -3.56 1.97 8.76
CA TYR A 26 -4.59 2.86 9.29
C TYR A 26 -5.94 2.61 8.62
N ALA A 27 -5.98 2.58 7.29
CA ALA A 27 -7.20 2.32 6.54
C ALA A 27 -7.74 0.89 6.79
N MET A 28 -6.86 -0.10 6.93
CA MET A 28 -7.25 -1.46 7.33
C MET A 28 -7.95 -1.45 8.70
N ASN A 29 -7.37 -0.77 9.69
CA ASN A 29 -7.92 -0.70 11.04
C ASN A 29 -9.26 0.03 11.07
N GLU A 30 -9.38 1.17 10.37
CA GLU A 30 -10.65 1.89 10.27
C GLU A 30 -11.75 1.06 9.57
N THR A 31 -11.37 0.27 8.57
CA THR A 31 -12.29 -0.66 7.91
C THR A 31 -12.79 -1.75 8.86
N MET A 32 -11.90 -2.29 9.70
CA MET A 32 -12.26 -3.28 10.72
C MET A 32 -13.20 -2.70 11.79
N LYS A 33 -12.95 -1.47 12.24
CA LYS A 33 -13.84 -0.73 13.17
C LYS A 33 -15.24 -0.53 12.60
N ALA A 34 -15.37 -0.43 11.27
CA ALA A 34 -16.66 -0.33 10.59
C ALA A 34 -17.43 -1.67 10.50
N GLY A 35 -16.94 -2.74 11.13
CA GLY A 35 -17.61 -4.04 11.24
C GLY A 35 -17.27 -5.03 10.13
N PHE A 36 -16.23 -4.75 9.33
CA PHE A 36 -15.73 -5.68 8.33
C PHE A 36 -14.65 -6.61 8.92
N LYS A 37 -14.70 -7.90 8.59
CA LYS A 37 -13.68 -8.88 8.98
C LYS A 37 -12.60 -8.96 7.91
N LEU A 38 -11.34 -8.74 8.28
CA LEU A 38 -10.21 -8.97 7.39
C LEU A 38 -10.11 -10.46 7.04
N LYS A 39 -10.11 -10.78 5.75
CA LYS A 39 -10.02 -12.16 5.23
C LYS A 39 -8.64 -12.47 4.68
N SER A 40 -8.03 -11.53 3.98
CA SER A 40 -6.67 -11.69 3.47
C SER A 40 -6.00 -10.35 3.22
N THR A 41 -4.67 -10.35 3.35
CA THR A 41 -3.80 -9.26 2.95
C THR A 41 -2.96 -9.72 1.77
N ILE A 42 -3.04 -9.00 0.65
CA ILE A 42 -2.24 -9.26 -0.54
C ILE A 42 -1.24 -8.12 -0.67
N VAL A 43 0.03 -8.46 -0.89
CA VAL A 43 1.10 -7.50 -1.15
C VAL A 43 1.40 -7.52 -2.64
N LYS A 44 0.98 -6.47 -3.35
CA LYS A 44 1.21 -6.32 -4.79
C LYS A 44 2.58 -5.67 -4.99
N ASN A 45 3.59 -6.50 -5.23
CA ASN A 45 4.94 -6.04 -5.54
C ASN A 45 5.04 -5.56 -6.99
N PHE A 46 5.75 -4.46 -7.20
CA PHE A 46 6.07 -3.89 -8.50
C PHE A 46 7.58 -3.85 -8.67
N ASP A 47 8.09 -4.60 -9.64
CA ASP A 47 9.51 -4.52 -10.01
C ASP A 47 9.79 -3.40 -11.01
N ILE A 48 8.94 -3.24 -12.03
CA ILE A 48 9.18 -2.32 -13.14
C ILE A 48 7.83 -1.73 -13.60
N THR A 49 7.70 -0.42 -13.58
CA THR A 49 6.64 0.28 -14.34
C THR A 49 7.23 0.67 -15.69
N LYS A 50 6.49 0.43 -16.80
CA LYS A 50 6.96 0.70 -18.17
C LYS A 50 7.49 2.14 -18.35
N GLY A 51 6.96 3.12 -17.60
CA GLY A 51 7.41 4.51 -17.64
C GLY A 51 8.68 4.84 -16.83
N LYS A 52 9.22 3.92 -16.02
CA LYS A 52 10.39 4.15 -15.15
C LYS A 52 11.58 3.21 -15.41
N GLN A 53 11.50 2.38 -16.45
CA GLN A 53 12.49 1.34 -16.72
C GLN A 53 13.90 1.90 -16.96
N SER A 54 14.04 3.10 -17.54
CA SER A 54 15.33 3.77 -17.76
C SER A 54 15.80 4.67 -16.60
N GLN A 55 14.98 4.88 -15.57
CA GLN A 55 15.28 5.83 -14.47
C GLN A 55 15.41 5.16 -13.10
N GLN A 56 15.39 3.83 -13.00
CA GLN A 56 15.41 3.12 -11.71
C GLN A 56 16.59 3.53 -10.82
N GLU A 57 17.80 3.62 -11.40
CA GLU A 57 19.02 4.05 -10.73
C GLU A 57 18.87 5.45 -10.10
N LEU A 58 18.29 6.40 -10.85
CA LEU A 58 18.08 7.77 -10.39
C LEU A 58 17.05 7.86 -9.25
N TRP A 59 15.98 7.06 -9.32
CA TRP A 59 14.96 7.00 -8.25
C TRP A 59 15.49 6.31 -7.00
N ARG A 60 16.31 5.26 -7.15
CA ARG A 60 16.99 4.59 -6.03
C ARG A 60 17.98 5.54 -5.37
N TYR A 61 18.78 6.25 -6.15
CA TYR A 61 19.72 7.26 -5.65
C TYR A 61 19.00 8.37 -4.88
N ARG A 62 17.92 8.93 -5.44
CA ARG A 62 17.11 9.95 -4.77
C ARG A 62 16.42 9.46 -3.49
N ALA A 63 15.95 8.21 -3.48
CA ALA A 63 15.35 7.62 -2.30
C ALA A 63 16.38 7.41 -1.17
N LEU A 64 17.57 6.91 -1.51
CA LEU A 64 18.68 6.76 -0.57
C LEU A 64 19.15 8.10 0.00
N LEU A 65 19.33 9.13 -0.85
CA LEU A 65 19.64 10.49 -0.39
C LEU A 65 18.52 11.09 0.46
N GLY A 66 17.27 10.76 0.15
CA GLY A 66 16.09 11.21 0.89
C GLY A 66 15.83 10.45 2.19
N GLY A 67 16.63 9.41 2.50
CA GLY A 67 16.47 8.62 3.73
C GLY A 67 15.30 7.62 3.71
N PHE A 68 14.81 7.20 2.53
CA PHE A 68 13.71 6.25 2.42
C PHE A 68 13.94 5.14 1.40
N TYR A 69 13.24 4.02 1.59
CA TYR A 69 13.22 2.93 0.62
C TYR A 69 12.15 3.20 -0.45
N VAL A 70 12.48 2.94 -1.71
CA VAL A 70 11.55 3.16 -2.85
C VAL A 70 10.28 2.34 -2.62
N PHE A 71 9.11 2.97 -2.69
CA PHE A 71 7.83 2.26 -2.69
C PHE A 71 7.78 1.28 -3.86
N LYS A 72 7.72 -0.01 -3.53
CA LYS A 72 7.62 -1.10 -4.51
C LYS A 72 6.41 -1.98 -4.26
N HIS A 73 5.54 -1.62 -3.34
CA HIS A 73 4.36 -2.42 -3.04
C HIS A 73 3.14 -1.56 -2.75
N GLU A 74 1.98 -2.12 -3.10
CA GLU A 74 0.67 -1.69 -2.63
C GLU A 74 0.04 -2.83 -1.84
N TYR A 75 -0.71 -2.50 -0.79
CA TYR A 75 -1.53 -3.45 -0.07
C TYR A 75 -2.90 -3.56 -0.74
N ILE A 76 -3.41 -4.79 -0.83
CA ILE A 76 -4.80 -5.07 -1.14
C ILE A 76 -5.36 -5.85 0.05
N PHE A 77 -6.18 -5.20 0.87
CA PHE A 77 -6.88 -5.85 1.97
C PHE A 77 -8.25 -6.30 1.49
N LEU A 78 -8.54 -7.59 1.62
CA LEU A 78 -9.86 -8.16 1.34
C LEU A 78 -10.59 -8.37 2.66
N PHE A 79 -11.81 -7.83 2.73
CA PHE A 79 -12.69 -7.96 3.88
C PHE A 79 -14.01 -8.61 3.49
N GLU A 80 -14.69 -9.20 4.49
CA GLU A 80 -16.05 -9.73 4.40
C GLU A 80 -16.92 -9.10 5.50
N ARG A 81 -18.22 -8.95 5.23
CA ARG A 81 -19.21 -8.49 6.21
C ARG A 81 -20.33 -9.50 6.46
#